data_AF-A0A9Q0MNS9-F1
#
_entry.id   AF-A0A9Q0MNS9-F1
#
_cell.length_a   1.000
_cell.length_b   1.000
_cell.length_c   1.000
_cell.angle_alpha   90.00
_cell.angle_beta   90.00
_cell.angle_gamma   90.00
#
_symmetry.space_group_name_H-M   'P 1'
#
loop_
_entity.id
_entity.type
_entity.pdbx_description
1 polymer ?
#
loop_
_entity_poly.entity_id
_entity_poly.type
_entity_poly.pdbx_seq_one_letter_code
_entity_poly.pdbx_strand_id
1 'polypeptide(L)'
;MLSNPCASCHPSCLTCNGSSESQCITCRSGRFSYEGKCLNSCPDGYYGDKKRQECMACPTGCATCSNNGFCLTCKGNWMKNKKNRCIASGSENCDECKWISMF
;
A
#
# COMPACT_ATOMS: atom_id res chain seq x y z
N MET A 1 -16.43 -19.46 -39.35
CA MET A 1 -15.22 -18.68 -39.03
C MET A 1 -15.53 -17.78 -37.86
N LEU A 2 -14.98 -18.04 -36.67
CA LEU A 2 -15.00 -17.08 -35.55
C LEU A 2 -13.64 -17.15 -34.87
N SER A 3 -12.64 -16.51 -35.46
CA SER A 3 -11.49 -16.04 -34.69
C SER A 3 -12.03 -14.88 -33.85
N ASN A 4 -12.55 -15.16 -32.66
CA ASN A 4 -12.63 -14.12 -31.64
C ASN A 4 -11.17 -13.84 -31.29
N PRO A 5 -10.56 -12.73 -31.76
CA PRO A 5 -9.22 -12.42 -31.27
C PRO A 5 -9.41 -12.25 -29.78
N CYS A 6 -8.75 -13.06 -28.95
CA CYS A 6 -8.71 -12.82 -27.51
C CYS A 6 -8.38 -11.34 -27.35
N ALA A 7 -9.37 -10.55 -26.92
CA ALA A 7 -9.24 -9.11 -26.97
C ALA A 7 -8.02 -8.75 -26.12
N SER A 8 -7.07 -8.02 -26.71
CA SER A 8 -5.81 -7.77 -26.05
C SER A 8 -6.06 -7.07 -24.71
N CYS A 9 -5.33 -7.50 -23.68
CA CYS A 9 -5.34 -6.81 -22.39
C CYS A 9 -4.84 -5.38 -22.56
N HIS A 10 -5.23 -4.50 -21.63
CA HIS A 10 -4.63 -3.19 -21.52
C HIS A 10 -3.08 -3.31 -21.44
N PRO A 11 -2.29 -2.43 -22.07
CA PRO A 11 -0.83 -2.57 -22.14
C PRO A 11 -0.12 -2.64 -20.80
N SER A 12 -0.72 -2.12 -19.72
CA SER A 12 -0.17 -2.22 -18.36
C SER A 12 -0.23 -3.63 -17.77
N CYS A 13 -1.02 -4.52 -18.37
CA CYS A 13 -1.42 -5.79 -17.79
C CYS A 13 -0.76 -6.96 -18.50
N LEU A 14 -0.44 -7.98 -17.71
CA LEU A 14 0.13 -9.23 -18.20
C LEU A 14 -0.99 -10.24 -18.49
N THR A 15 -1.98 -10.32 -17.61
CA THR A 15 -3.22 -11.09 -17.81
C THR A 15 -4.44 -10.26 -17.40
N CYS A 16 -5.59 -10.54 -18.00
CA CYS A 16 -6.82 -9.77 -17.80
C CYS A 16 -8.06 -10.64 -17.99
N ASN A 17 -9.19 -10.19 -17.45
CA ASN A 17 -10.52 -10.74 -17.75
C ASN A 17 -11.33 -9.86 -18.72
N GLY A 18 -10.70 -8.82 -19.27
CA GLY A 18 -11.26 -7.92 -20.27
C GLY A 18 -10.24 -6.88 -20.72
N SER A 19 -10.57 -6.08 -21.73
CA SER A 19 -9.62 -5.14 -22.35
C SER A 19 -9.46 -3.80 -21.64
N SER A 20 -10.29 -3.51 -20.63
CA SER A 20 -10.19 -2.27 -19.85
C SER A 20 -8.97 -2.28 -18.93
N GLU A 21 -8.46 -1.09 -18.60
CA GLU A 21 -7.37 -0.92 -17.62
C GLU A 21 -7.73 -1.44 -16.22
N SER A 22 -9.02 -1.47 -15.86
CA SER A 22 -9.54 -1.96 -14.57
C SER A 22 -9.90 -3.44 -14.56
N GLN A 23 -9.56 -4.17 -15.62
CA GLN A 23 -9.90 -5.58 -15.81
C GLN A 23 -8.67 -6.49 -15.75
N CYS A 24 -7.65 -6.05 -15.02
CA CYS A 24 -6.37 -6.73 -14.96
C CYS A 24 -6.31 -7.71 -13.80
N ILE A 25 -5.80 -8.91 -14.09
CA ILE A 25 -5.59 -9.98 -13.10
C ILE A 25 -4.14 -9.94 -12.63
N THR A 26 -3.19 -9.78 -13.55
CA THR A 26 -1.76 -9.65 -13.22
C THR A 26 -1.11 -8.50 -13.95
N CYS A 27 -0.10 -7.92 -13.33
CA CYS A 27 0.63 -6.76 -13.84
C CYS A 27 1.93 -7.14 -14.51
N ARG A 28 2.34 -6.35 -15.51
CA ARG A 28 3.69 -6.44 -16.08
C ARG A 28 4.72 -5.98 -15.06
N SER A 29 5.96 -6.43 -15.23
CA SER A 29 7.09 -6.10 -14.35
C SER A 29 7.23 -4.58 -14.15
N GLY A 30 7.45 -4.18 -12.89
CA GLY A 30 7.62 -2.78 -12.51
C GLY A 30 6.31 -2.04 -12.24
N ARG A 31 5.16 -2.74 -12.26
CA ARG A 31 3.85 -2.21 -11.88
C ARG A 31 3.27 -2.98 -10.70
N PHE A 32 2.40 -2.33 -9.95
CA PHE A 32 1.74 -2.87 -8.78
C PHE A 32 0.23 -2.98 -9.02
N SER A 33 -0.35 -4.11 -8.64
CA SER A 33 -1.80 -4.32 -8.68
C SER A 33 -2.51 -3.42 -7.66
N TYR A 34 -3.61 -2.78 -8.07
CA TYR A 34 -4.50 -2.02 -7.22
C TYR A 34 -5.90 -1.93 -7.85
N GLU A 35 -6.91 -2.46 -7.17
CA GLU A 35 -8.33 -2.41 -7.61
C GLU A 35 -8.54 -2.79 -9.09
N GLY A 36 -7.93 -3.89 -9.52
CA GLY A 36 -8.03 -4.39 -10.90
C GLY A 36 -7.21 -3.61 -11.93
N LYS A 37 -6.41 -2.62 -11.50
CA LYS A 37 -5.49 -1.84 -12.34
C LYS A 37 -4.03 -2.16 -12.02
N CYS A 38 -3.15 -1.80 -12.94
CA CYS A 38 -1.70 -1.95 -12.77
C CYS A 38 -1.00 -0.59 -12.80
N LEU A 39 -0.60 -0.09 -11.63
CA LEU A 39 -0.07 1.25 -11.44
C LEU A 39 1.46 1.27 -11.39
N ASN A 40 2.08 2.34 -11.88
CA ASN A 40 3.53 2.56 -11.72
C ASN A 40 3.88 3.01 -10.29
N SER A 41 3.00 3.79 -9.68
CA SER A 41 3.12 4.29 -8.31
C SER A 41 1.80 4.08 -7.59
N CYS A 42 1.87 3.61 -6.34
CA CYS A 42 0.68 3.42 -5.51
C CYS A 42 0.11 4.76 -5.05
N PRO A 43 -1.22 4.84 -4.86
CA PRO A 43 -1.86 6.05 -4.33
C PRO A 43 -1.42 6.33 -2.89
N ASP A 44 -1.68 7.55 -2.42
CA ASP A 44 -1.41 7.94 -1.03
C ASP A 44 -2.08 7.00 -0.04
N GLY A 45 -1.36 6.67 1.04
CA GLY A 45 -1.79 5.66 1.99
C GLY A 45 -1.50 4.22 1.57
N TYR A 46 -0.85 4.00 0.44
CA TYR A 46 -0.37 2.69 -0.03
C TYR A 46 1.10 2.73 -0.43
N TYR A 47 1.77 1.57 -0.39
CA TYR A 47 3.13 1.40 -0.85
C TYR A 47 3.24 0.19 -1.80
N GLY A 48 4.17 0.25 -2.74
CA GLY A 48 4.41 -0.84 -3.69
C GLY A 48 5.21 -1.97 -3.06
N ASP A 49 4.55 -3.06 -2.69
CA ASP A 49 5.22 -4.25 -2.17
C ASP A 49 5.78 -5.08 -3.33
N LYS A 50 7.11 -5.12 -3.46
CA LYS A 50 7.78 -5.81 -4.56
C LYS A 50 7.61 -7.33 -4.52
N LYS A 51 7.41 -7.92 -3.33
CA LYS A 51 7.25 -9.38 -3.18
C LYS A 51 5.87 -9.83 -3.65
N ARG A 52 4.85 -9.02 -3.35
CA ARG A 52 3.46 -9.24 -3.76
C ARG A 52 3.14 -8.67 -5.15
N GLN A 53 3.96 -7.75 -5.66
CA GLN A 53 3.68 -6.93 -6.86
C GLN A 53 2.31 -6.23 -6.75
N GLU A 54 2.03 -5.69 -5.57
CA GLU A 54 0.73 -5.12 -5.21
C GLU A 54 0.90 -3.83 -4.40
N CYS A 55 -0.06 -2.91 -4.51
CA CYS A 55 -0.17 -1.77 -3.63
C CYS A 55 -0.77 -2.19 -2.29
N MET A 56 0.07 -2.25 -1.27
CA MET A 56 -0.32 -2.61 0.09
C MET A 56 -0.63 -1.36 0.89
N ALA A 57 -1.69 -1.40 1.69
CA ALA A 57 -2.03 -0.28 2.56
C ALA A 57 -0.91 0.00 3.58
N CYS A 58 -0.68 1.29 3.85
CA CYS A 58 0.20 1.71 4.94
C CYS A 58 -0.32 1.18 6.29
N PRO A 59 0.57 1.00 7.30
CA PRO A 59 0.16 0.55 8.62
C PRO A 59 -0.90 1.44 9.27
N THR A 60 -1.64 0.89 10.23
CA THR A 60 -2.67 1.64 10.97
C THR A 60 -2.14 2.95 11.54
N GLY A 61 -2.94 4.01 11.41
CA GLY A 61 -2.56 5.34 11.87
C GLY A 61 -1.52 6.06 11.00
N CYS A 62 -0.98 5.40 9.98
CA CYS A 62 -0.02 5.99 9.05
C CYS A 62 -0.74 6.68 7.88
N ALA A 63 -0.37 7.92 7.58
CA ALA A 63 -0.87 8.68 6.44
C ALA A 63 -0.03 8.41 5.18
N THR A 64 1.31 8.43 5.31
CA THR A 64 2.21 8.02 4.23
C THR A 64 3.31 7.11 4.75
N CYS A 65 3.71 6.11 3.96
CA CYS A 65 4.72 5.13 4.33
C CYS A 65 5.74 4.92 3.21
N SER A 66 6.91 4.38 3.58
CA SER A 66 7.94 3.97 2.63
C SER A 66 7.58 2.66 1.94
N ASN A 67 8.37 2.31 0.92
CA ASN A 67 8.21 1.05 0.18
C ASN A 67 8.36 -0.23 1.03
N ASN A 68 8.85 -0.12 2.27
CA ASN A 68 8.94 -1.24 3.22
C ASN A 68 7.83 -1.19 4.28
N GLY A 69 6.81 -0.36 4.10
CA GLY A 69 5.73 -0.16 5.07
C GLY A 69 6.15 0.62 6.32
N PHE A 70 7.33 1.25 6.35
CA PHE A 70 7.70 2.12 7.47
C PHE A 70 6.99 3.45 7.36
N CYS A 71 6.35 3.87 8.45
CA CYS A 71 5.57 5.08 8.43
C CYS A 71 6.44 6.34 8.37
N LEU A 72 6.12 7.24 7.45
CA LEU A 72 6.79 8.52 7.28
C LEU A 72 6.02 9.62 8.01
N THR A 73 4.70 9.69 7.83
CA THR A 73 3.79 10.63 8.48
C THR A 73 2.57 9.93 9.08
N CYS A 74 2.14 10.38 10.26
CA CYS A 74 0.95 9.83 10.93
C CYS A 74 -0.32 10.62 10.58
N LYS A 75 -1.47 9.96 10.68
CA LYS A 75 -2.80 10.59 10.62
C LYS A 75 -3.00 11.50 11.84
N GLY A 76 -4.01 12.37 11.81
CA GLY A 76 -4.34 13.25 12.94
C GLY A 76 -4.60 12.44 14.23
N ASN A 77 -4.09 12.91 15.37
CA ASN A 77 -4.11 12.22 16.67
C ASN A 77 -3.26 10.93 16.72
N TRP A 78 -2.21 10.83 15.90
CA TRP A 78 -1.24 9.74 15.99
C TRP A 78 0.19 10.30 16.02
N MET A 79 1.08 9.63 16.75
CA MET A 79 2.48 10.02 16.92
C MET A 79 3.42 8.94 16.41
N LYS A 80 4.47 9.34 15.66
CA LYS A 80 5.47 8.42 15.12
C LYS A 80 6.52 8.07 16.18
N ASN A 81 6.73 6.79 16.43
CA ASN A 81 7.79 6.31 17.32
C ASN A 81 9.13 6.09 16.59
N LYS A 82 10.19 5.76 17.34
CA LYS A 82 11.54 5.47 16.82
C LYS A 82 11.60 4.27 15.86
N LYS A 83 10.58 3.42 15.84
CA LYS A 83 10.45 2.26 14.95
C LYS A 83 9.68 2.58 13.66
N ASN A 84 9.43 3.86 13.38
CA ASN A 84 8.62 4.31 12.24
C ASN A 84 7.21 3.70 12.21
N ARG A 85 6.57 3.59 13.38
CA ARG A 85 5.17 3.21 13.51
C ARG A 85 4.40 4.32 14.19
N CYS A 86 3.14 4.48 13.81
CA CYS A 86 2.24 5.42 14.47
C CYS A 86 1.56 4.73 15.66
N ILE A 87 1.45 5.46 16.76
CA ILE A 87 0.64 5.10 17.93
C ILE A 87 -0.41 6.19 18.17
N ALA A 88 -1.61 5.83 18.64
CA ALA A 88 -2.66 6.80 18.84
C ALA A 88 -2.33 7.72 20.02
N SER A 89 -2.49 9.02 19.83
CA SER A 89 -2.39 10.03 20.90
C SER A 89 -3.52 9.78 21.88
N GLY A 90 -3.20 9.23 23.06
CA GLY A 90 -4.16 8.83 24.08
C GLY A 90 -4.44 7.32 24.18
N SER A 91 -3.74 6.46 23.42
CA SER A 91 -3.71 5.03 23.76
C SER A 91 -2.72 4.81 24.88
N GLU A 92 -3.20 4.85 26.12
CA GLU A 92 -2.48 4.48 27.34
C GLU A 92 -2.18 2.97 27.39
N ASN A 93 -1.44 2.45 26.43
CA ASN A 93 -0.66 1.24 26.63
C ASN A 93 0.80 1.65 26.66
N CYS A 94 1.21 2.05 27.87
CA CYS A 94 2.56 2.41 28.29
C CYS A 94 3.53 1.23 28.15
N ASP A 95 3.77 0.73 26.94
CA ASP A 95 4.92 -0.14 26.68
C ASP A 95 6.15 0.75 26.44
N GLU A 96 6.70 1.19 27.57
CA GLU A 96 7.96 1.92 27.81
C GLU A 96 8.00 3.44 27.57
N CYS A 97 7.08 4.18 28.20
CA CYS A 97 7.40 5.51 28.72
C CYS A 97 7.81 5.41 30.21
N LYS A 98 8.93 4.73 30.51
CA LYS A 98 9.59 4.88 31.82
C LYS A 98 10.22 6.27 31.91
N TRP A 99 9.42 7.26 32.27
CA TRP A 99 9.87 8.45 33.01
C TRP A 99 8.89 8.63 34.17
N ILE A 100 8.90 7.67 35.11
CA ILE A 100 8.46 7.95 36.48
C ILE A 100 9.60 8.76 37.10
N SER A 101 9.57 10.07 36.92
CA SER A 101 10.15 10.97 37.92
C SER A 101 9.05 11.24 38.95
N MET A 102 8.92 10.33 39.92
CA MET A 102 8.21 10.63 41.16
C MET A 102 9.26 10.73 42.26
N PHE A 103 9.55 11.99 42.61
CA PHE A 103 10.24 12.50 43.79
C PHE A 103 11.68 12.05 44.04
#